data_AF-A0A357GV77-F1
#
_entry.id   AF-A0A357GV77-F1
#
_cell.length_a   1.000
_cell.length_b   1.000
_cell.length_c   1.000
_cell.angle_alpha   90.00
_cell.angle_beta   90.00
_cell.angle_gamma   90.00
#
_symmetry.space_group_name_H-M   'P 1'
#
loop_
_entity.id
_entity.type
_entity.pdbx_description
1 polymer ?
#
loop_
_entity_poly.entity_id
_entity_poly.type
_entity_poly.pdbx_seq_one_letter_code
_entity_poly.pdbx_strand_id
1 'polypeptide(L)' 'MKQFNNIDNIKVALVHDFLDTYGGAEKVLAVIAEIFPKAPIYTLLYDEKKMRGKFENREIHTSFLQKFP' A
#
# COMPACT_ATOMS: atom_id res chain seq x y z
N MET A 1 -9.65 -1.76 26.20
CA MET A 1 -9.12 -1.74 24.82
C MET A 1 -7.62 -1.47 24.92
N LYS A 2 -6.74 -2.40 24.56
CA LYS A 2 -5.29 -2.20 24.71
C LYS A 2 -4.85 -1.07 23.77
N GLN A 3 -4.31 0.00 24.34
CA GLN A 3 -3.71 1.10 23.61
C GLN A 3 -2.38 0.59 23.03
N PHE A 4 -2.27 0.48 21.71
CA PHE A 4 -1.02 0.10 21.03
C PHE A 4 -0.05 1.29 21.05
N ASN A 5 0.51 1.58 22.21
CA ASN A 5 1.42 2.69 22.46
C ASN A 5 2.81 2.39 21.87
N ASN A 6 2.95 2.41 20.53
CA ASN A 6 4.22 2.69 19.78
C ASN A 6 4.19 2.37 18.27
N ILE A 7 3.03 2.21 17.62
CA ILE A 7 2.97 1.83 16.18
C ILE A 7 3.78 2.80 15.29
N ASP A 8 3.76 4.09 15.65
CA ASP A 8 4.52 5.15 14.97
C ASP A 8 6.04 4.97 14.98
N ASN A 9 6.58 4.22 15.94
CA ASN A 9 8.03 4.02 16.11
C ASN A 9 8.52 2.70 15.49
N ILE A 10 7.62 1.91 14.91
CA ILE A 10 7.94 0.66 14.23
C ILE A 10 8.18 0.96 12.75
N LYS A 11 9.27 0.43 12.21
CA LYS A 11 9.56 0.49 10.76
C LYS A 11 8.78 -0.60 10.04
N VAL A 12 7.71 -0.21 9.35
CA VAL A 12 6.83 -1.12 8.60
C VAL A 12 6.85 -0.75 7.13
N ALA A 13 6.93 -1.76 6.27
CA ALA A 13 6.71 -1.65 4.84
C ALA A 13 5.58 -2.61 4.47
N LEU A 14 4.64 -2.16 3.63
CA LEU A 14 3.57 -2.98 3.10
C LEU A 14 3.99 -3.45 1.70
N VAL A 15 3.81 -4.73 1.41
CA VAL A 15 4.16 -5.31 0.11
C VAL A 15 2.90 -5.93 -0.50
N HIS A 16 2.59 -5.57 -1.73
CA HIS A 16 1.50 -6.13 -2.51
C HIS A 16 2.04 -6.49 -3.89
N ASP A 17 1.66 -7.64 -4.44
CA ASP A 17 2.15 -8.12 -5.74
C ASP A 17 1.87 -7.13 -6.87
N PHE A 18 0.60 -6.79 -7.10
CA PHE A 18 0.17 -5.83 -8.12
C PHE A 18 -0.95 -4.94 -7.59
N LEU A 19 -0.93 -3.66 -7.97
CA LEU A 19 -2.00 -2.71 -7.73
C LEU A 19 -2.62 -2.26 -9.05
N ASP A 20 -3.12 -3.24 -9.81
CA ASP A 20 -3.71 -3.04 -11.14
C ASP A 20 -5.21 -3.35 -11.20
N THR A 21 -5.81 -3.90 -10.14
CA THR A 21 -7.26 -4.13 -10.01
C THR A 21 -7.71 -3.89 -8.57
N TYR A 22 -8.87 -3.26 -8.36
CA TYR A 22 -9.38 -3.03 -7.01
C TYR A 22 -10.37 -4.12 -6.58
N GLY A 23 -9.89 -5.10 -5.82
CA GLY A 23 -10.59 -6.29 -5.38
C GLY A 23 -10.52 -6.52 -3.86
N GLY A 24 -10.43 -7.79 -3.45
CA GLY A 24 -10.44 -8.18 -2.05
C GLY A 24 -9.11 -7.90 -1.34
N ALA A 25 -7.99 -8.23 -1.99
CA ALA A 25 -6.66 -8.06 -1.43
C ALA A 25 -6.33 -6.58 -1.21
N GLU A 26 -6.73 -5.72 -2.14
CA GLU A 26 -6.50 -4.28 -2.09
C GLU A 26 -7.33 -3.61 -1.00
N LYS A 27 -8.55 -4.12 -0.73
CA LYS A 27 -9.35 -3.69 0.43
C LYS A 27 -8.67 -4.04 1.75
N VAL A 28 -8.06 -5.23 1.83
CA VAL A 28 -7.29 -5.63 3.01
C VAL A 28 -6.05 -4.75 3.16
N LEU A 29 -5.32 -4.50 2.05
CA LEU A 29 -4.18 -3.59 2.03
C LEU A 29 -4.57 -2.19 2.50
N ALA A 30 -5.71 -1.66 2.04
CA ALA A 30 -6.20 -0.33 2.44
C ALA A 30 -6.42 -0.23 3.95
N VAL A 31 -7.08 -1.24 4.55
CA VAL A 31 -7.30 -1.28 6.01
C VAL A 31 -5.98 -1.45 6.77
N ILE A 32 -5.05 -2.27 6.28
CA ILE A 32 -3.72 -2.40 6.89
C ILE A 32 -2.95 -1.07 6.80
N ALA A 33 -3.05 -0.37 5.67
CA ALA A 33 -2.42 0.92 5.48
C ALA A 33 -3.01 1.99 6.43
N GLU A 34 -4.29 1.92 6.80
CA GLU A 34 -4.88 2.78 7.84
C GLU A 34 -4.26 2.54 9.22
N ILE A 35 -3.91 1.28 9.54
CA ILE A 35 -3.23 0.92 10.79
C ILE A 35 -1.79 1.46 10.81
N PHE A 36 -1.12 1.45 9.65
CA PHE A 36 0.25 1.94 9.48
C PHE A 36 0.31 3.16 8.55
N PRO A 37 -0.10 4.35 9.00
CA PRO A 37 -0.24 5.53 8.14
C PRO A 37 1.07 5.96 7.46
N LYS A 38 2.22 5.70 8.09
CA LYS A 38 3.55 6.06 7.60
C LYS A 38 4.26 4.96 6.81
N ALA A 39 3.66 3.77 6.69
CA ALA A 39 4.31 2.66 5.99
C ALA A 39 4.25 2.88 4.46
N PRO A 40 5.39 2.88 3.76
CA PRO A 40 5.40 2.86 2.31
C PRO A 40 4.84 1.54 1.78
N ILE A 41 4.25 1.59 0.58
CA ILE A 41 3.73 0.43 -0.14
C ILE A 41 4.70 0.09 -1.27
N TYR A 42 5.19 -1.14 -1.30
CA TYR A 42 5.99 -1.69 -2.39
C TYR A 42 5.13 -2.61 -3.25
N THR A 43 5.18 -2.43 -4.57
CA THR A 43 4.45 -3.27 -5.51
C THR A 43 5.19 -3.45 -6.82
N LEU A 44 4.89 -4.51 -7.58
CA LEU A 44 5.50 -4.70 -8.88
C LEU A 44 4.98 -3.69 -9.89
N LEU A 45 3.66 -3.51 -9.94
CA LEU A 45 2.94 -2.62 -10.86
C LEU A 45 1.87 -1.82 -10.11
N TYR A 46 1.66 -0.57 -10.51
CA TYR A 46 0.65 0.32 -9.95
C TYR A 46 -0.09 1.07 -11.05
N ASP A 47 -1.41 0.93 -11.08
CA ASP A 47 -2.32 1.73 -11.89
C ASP A 47 -3.25 2.53 -10.96
N GLU A 48 -2.90 3.80 -10.75
CA GLU A 48 -3.65 4.72 -9.89
C GLU A 48 -5.12 4.86 -10.30
N LYS A 49 -5.42 4.86 -11.61
CA LYS A 49 -6.79 4.98 -12.10
C LYS A 49 -7.61 3.75 -11.75
N LYS A 50 -7.03 2.56 -11.91
CA LYS A 50 -7.69 1.29 -11.54
C LYS A 50 -7.84 1.14 -10.03
N MET A 51 -6.97 1.77 -9.24
CA MET A 51 -7.10 1.86 -7.78
C MET A 51 -8.13 2.90 -7.30
N ARG A 52 -8.73 3.69 -8.20
CA ARG A 52 -9.79 4.67 -7.86
C ARG A 52 -9.37 5.67 -6.77
N GLY A 53 -8.10 6.08 -6.77
CA GLY A 53 -7.53 7.04 -5.80
C GLY A 53 -7.34 6.49 -4.39
N LYS A 54 -7.56 5.19 -4.14
CA LYS A 54 -7.50 4.62 -2.78
C LYS A 54 -6.14 4.73 -2.09
N PHE A 55 -5.08 4.88 -2.88
CA PHE A 55 -3.71 5.02 -2.40
C PHE A 55 -3.04 6.33 -2.84
N GLU A 56 -3.81 7.34 -3.29
CA GLU A 56 -3.27 8.60 -3.84
C GLU A 56 -2.36 9.37 -2.84
N ASN A 57 -2.66 9.28 -1.54
CA ASN A 57 -1.92 9.95 -0.47
C ASN A 57 -0.87 9.04 0.18
N ARG A 58 -0.49 7.93 -0.49
CA ARG A 58 0.48 6.96 0.01
C ARG A 58 1.80 7.07 -0.75
N GLU A 59 2.89 6.80 -0.05
CA GLU A 59 4.19 6.58 -0.68
C GLU A 59 4.21 5.19 -1.32
N ILE A 60 4.24 5.14 -2.65
CA ILE A 60 4.21 3.89 -3.42
C ILE A 60 5.51 3.75 -4.21
N HIS A 61 6.19 2.63 -4.03
CA HIS A 61 7.39 2.24 -4.76
C HIS A 61 7.05 1.11 -5.72
N THR A 62 7.24 1.37 -7.01
CA THR A 62 7.07 0.36 -8.06
C THR A 62 8.39 -0.30 -8.43
N SER A 63 8.32 -1.54 -8.92
CA SER A 63 9.50 -2.22 -9.46
C SER A 63 9.92 -1.69 -10.83
N PHE A 64 11.08 -2.11 -11.32
CA PHE A 64 11.52 -1.82 -12.68
C PHE A 64 10.56 -2.35 -13.76
N LEU A 65 9.74 -3.37 -13.45
CA LEU A 65 8.76 -3.95 -14.38
C LEU A 65 7.68 -2.94 -14.79
N GLN A 66 7.42 -1.91 -13.97
CA GLN A 66 6.48 -0.85 -14.31
C GLN A 66 6.82 -0.11 -15.62
N LYS A 67 8.12 -0.10 -16.00
CA LYS A 67 8.64 0.55 -17.20
C LYS A 67 9.08 -0.46 -18.27
N PHE A 68 8.88 -1.75 -18.02
CA PHE A 68 9.21 -2.79 -18.98
C PHE A 68 8.18 -2.74 -20.14
N PRO A 69 8.64 -2.78 -21.40
CA PRO A 69 7.78 -2.63 -22.57
C PRO A 69 6.77 -3.76 -22.77
#